data_AF-A0AAD5XEN2-F1
#
_entry.id   AF-A0AAD5XEN2-F1
#
_cell.length_a   1.000
_cell.length_b   1.000
_cell.length_c   1.000
_cell.angle_alpha   90.00
_cell.angle_beta   90.00
_cell.angle_gamma   90.00
#
_symmetry.space_group_name_H-M   'P 1'
#
loop_
_entity.id
_entity.type
_entity.pdbx_description
1 polymer ?
#
loop_
_entity_poly.entity_id
_entity_poly.type
_entity_poly.pdbx_seq_one_letter_code
_entity_poly.pdbx_strand_id
1 'polypeptide(L)' 'SGKKSVHPPQFVRQGDACIARIRSEVPICLETYDDYPQLGRFTLRDEGKTIAVGKITKLLFDEPASE' A
#
# COMPACT_ATOMS: atom_id res chain seq x y z
N SER A 1 -6.13 10.93 14.32
CA SER A 1 -5.14 10.76 15.39
C SER A 1 -4.21 9.64 14.97
N GLY A 2 -2.96 9.92 14.58
CA GLY A 2 -2.01 8.94 14.02
C GLY A 2 -1.51 7.87 15.00
N LYS A 3 -2.32 7.51 16.00
CA LYS A 3 -1.99 6.49 16.98
C LYS A 3 -2.14 5.12 16.34
N LYS A 4 -1.03 4.41 16.20
CA LYS A 4 -1.01 3.01 15.75
C LYS A 4 -1.76 2.14 16.76
N SER A 5 -2.65 1.28 16.28
CA SER A 5 -3.25 0.25 17.13
C SER A 5 -2.17 -0.65 17.71
N VAL A 6 -2.34 -1.05 18.97
CA VAL A 6 -1.43 -1.99 19.66
C VAL A 6 -1.51 -3.38 19.02
N HIS A 7 -2.70 -3.77 18.57
CA HIS A 7 -2.94 -5.06 17.94
C HIS A 7 -3.19 -4.89 16.43
N PRO A 8 -2.69 -5.81 15.58
CA PRO A 8 -3.03 -5.80 14.17
C PRO A 8 -4.54 -5.94 13.99
N PRO A 9 -5.21 -5.00 13.30
CA PRO A 9 -6.63 -5.13 13.01
C PRO A 9 -6.86 -6.28 12.02
N GLN A 10 -7.92 -7.06 12.22
CA GLN A 10 -8.33 -8.09 11.25
C GLN A 10 -8.92 -7.46 9.98
N PHE A 11 -9.62 -6.32 10.12
CA PHE A 11 -10.29 -5.62 9.03
C PHE A 11 -10.13 -4.11 9.22
N VAL A 12 -10.21 -3.37 8.11
CA VAL A 12 -10.14 -1.91 8.06
C VAL A 12 -11.50 -1.40 7.58
N ARG A 13 -12.06 -0.38 8.25
CA ARG A 13 -13.36 0.19 7.89
C ARG A 13 -13.18 1.51 7.16
N GLN A 14 -14.27 1.98 6.54
CA GLN A 14 -14.27 3.30 5.91
C GLN A 14 -13.90 4.38 6.93
N GLY A 15 -12.94 5.24 6.56
CA GLY A 15 -12.42 6.32 7.42
C GLY A 15 -11.18 5.94 8.23
N ASP A 16 -10.86 4.66 8.34
CA ASP A 16 -9.64 4.21 9.00
C ASP A 16 -8.42 4.37 8.08
N ALA A 17 -7.28 4.67 8.69
CA ALA A 17 -5.98 4.63 8.02
C ALA A 17 -5.19 3.42 8.51
N CYS A 18 -4.54 2.70 7.59
CA CYS A 18 -3.72 1.54 7.91
C CYS A 18 -2.44 1.51 7.07
N ILE A 19 -1.49 0.66 7.48
CA ILE A 19 -0.36 0.25 6.65
C ILE A 19 -0.68 -1.16 6.16
N ALA A 20 -0.67 -1.34 4.84
CA ALA A 20 -0.95 -2.63 4.20
C ALA A 20 0.21 -3.05 3.30
N ARG A 21 0.36 -4.38 3.13
CA ARG A 21 1.24 -4.95 2.11
C ARG A 21 0.38 -5.31 0.90
N ILE A 22 0.75 -4.79 -0.27
CA ILE A 22 0.05 -5.02 -1.53
C ILE A 22 0.98 -5.78 -2.47
N ARG A 23 0.44 -6.79 -3.15
CA ARG A 23 1.11 -7.50 -4.24
C ARG A 23 0.31 -7.24 -5.52
N SER A 24 0.99 -6.83 -6.58
CA SER A 24 0.39 -6.75 -7.90
C SER A 24 0.53 -8.11 -8.62
N GLU A 25 -0.48 -8.46 -9.42
CA GLU A 25 -0.41 -9.65 -10.27
C GLU A 25 0.52 -9.44 -11.47
N VAL A 26 0.57 -8.20 -11.96
CA VAL A 26 1.44 -7.78 -13.06
C VAL A 26 2.61 -6.93 -12.52
N PRO A 27 3.78 -6.94 -13.18
CA PRO A 27 4.88 -6.03 -12.83
C PRO A 27 4.46 -4.57 -13.04
N ILE A 28 4.74 -3.71 -12.06
CA ILE A 28 4.45 -2.28 -12.10
C ILE A 28 5.70 -1.54 -11.63
N CYS A 29 6.04 -0.46 -12.31
CA CYS A 29 7.10 0.46 -11.88
C CYS A 29 6.56 1.39 -10.79
N LEU A 30 7.18 1.38 -9.61
CA LEU A 30 6.74 2.08 -8.42
C LEU A 30 7.95 2.66 -7.68
N GLU A 31 7.76 3.79 -7.01
CA GLU A 31 8.77 4.42 -6.14
C GLU A 31 8.19 4.72 -4.77
N THR A 32 9.04 4.98 -3.78
CA THR A 32 8.55 5.52 -2.50
C THR A 32 8.03 6.94 -2.70
N TYR A 33 7.06 7.34 -1.88
CA TYR A 33 6.49 8.68 -1.94
C TYR A 33 7.51 9.78 -1.65
N ASP A 34 8.46 9.51 -0.77
CA ASP A 34 9.44 10.51 -0.34
C ASP A 34 10.46 10.77 -1.46
N ASP A 35 10.81 9.76 -2.25
CA ASP A 35 11.74 9.88 -3.37
C ASP A 35 11.06 10.47 -4.63
N TYR A 36 9.89 9.95 -5.00
CA TYR A 36 9.19 10.37 -6.22
C TYR A 36 7.67 10.37 -6.02
N PRO A 37 7.08 11.48 -5.51
CA PRO A 37 5.68 11.54 -5.07
C PRO A 37 4.65 11.14 -6.14
N GLN A 38 4.96 11.32 -7.42
CA GLN A 38 4.06 10.97 -8.53
C GLN A 38 4.01 9.47 -8.82
N LEU A 39 5.09 8.71 -8.54
CA LEU A 39 5.07 7.23 -8.63
C LEU A 39 4.76 6.58 -7.28
N GLY A 40 4.87 7.33 -6.18
CA GLY A 40 4.53 6.86 -4.84
C GLY A 40 3.06 7.04 -4.45
N ARG A 41 2.24 7.78 -5.21
CA ARG A 41 0.78 7.91 -4.96
C ARG A 41 -0.01 6.88 -5.75
N PHE A 42 -0.99 6.25 -5.12
CA PHE A 42 -1.88 5.30 -5.79
C PHE A 42 -3.31 5.39 -5.28
N THR A 43 -4.22 4.82 -6.06
CA THR A 43 -5.65 4.70 -5.75
C THR A 43 -6.07 3.25 -5.93
N LEU A 44 -6.76 2.69 -4.94
CA LEU A 44 -7.39 1.38 -5.05
C LEU A 44 -8.83 1.56 -5.52
N ARG A 45 -9.21 0.80 -6.55
CA ARG A 45 -10.55 0.83 -7.12
C ARG A 45 -11.14 -0.58 -7.15
N ASP A 46 -12.42 -0.66 -6.83
CA ASP A 46 -13.21 -1.88 -6.93
C ASP A 46 -14.54 -1.53 -7.60
N GLU A 47 -14.92 -2.28 -8.64
CA GLU A 47 -16.12 -2.05 -9.46
C GLU A 47 -16.34 -0.57 -9.85
N GLY A 48 -15.26 0.12 -10.23
CA GLY A 48 -15.29 1.53 -10.64
C GLY A 48 -15.32 2.55 -9.51
N LYS A 49 -15.47 2.13 -8.25
CA LYS A 49 -15.46 3.01 -7.06
C LYS A 49 -14.07 3.08 -6.45
N THR A 50 -13.67 4.26 -6.01
CA THR A 50 -12.43 4.44 -5.23
C THR A 50 -12.67 3.98 -3.79
N ILE A 51 -11.94 2.95 -3.37
CA ILE A 51 -12.06 2.39 -2.01
C ILE A 51 -10.97 2.93 -1.07
N ALA A 52 -9.81 3.32 -1.62
CA ALA A 52 -8.72 3.90 -0.84
C ALA A 52 -7.82 4.78 -1.71
N VAL A 53 -7.17 5.73 -1.06
CA VAL A 53 -6.05 6.50 -1.60
C VAL A 53 -4.85 6.26 -0.69
N GLY A 54 -3.67 6.09 -1.29
CA GLY A 54 -2.49 5.65 -0.57
C GLY A 54 -1.21 6.27 -1.07
N LYS A 55 -0.17 6.13 -0.23
CA LYS A 55 1.20 6.46 -0.56
C LYS A 55 2.12 5.28 -0.25
N ILE A 56 3.11 5.04 -1.10
CA ILE A 56 4.08 3.96 -0.94
C ILE A 56 5.14 4.40 0.05
N THR A 57 5.30 3.62 1.12
CA THR A 57 6.29 3.87 2.17
C THR A 57 7.49 2.94 2.10
N LYS A 58 7.34 1.77 1.47
CA LYS A 58 8.40 0.77 1.33
C LYS A 58 8.14 -0.11 0.12
N LEU A 59 9.19 -0.38 -0.65
CA LEU A 59 9.21 -1.39 -1.70
C LEU A 59 9.69 -2.72 -1.11
N LEU A 60 8.97 -3.80 -1.42
CA LEU A 60 9.33 -5.16 -1.02
C LEU A 60 9.70 -5.91 -2.28
N PHE A 61 10.97 -6.28 -2.41
CA PHE A 61 11.43 -7.15 -3.48
C PHE A 61 11.44 -8.57 -2.92
N ASP A 62 10.82 -9.50 -3.65
CA ASP A 62 10.99 -10.92 -3.33
C ASP A 62 12.48 -11.22 -3.54
N GLU A 63 13.15 -11.74 -2.50
CA GLU A 63 14.49 -12.30 -2.70
C GLU A 63 14.36 -13.45 -3.70
N PRO A 64 15.20 -13.52 -4.76
CA PRO A 64 15.21 -14.69 -5.61
C PRO A 64 15.47 -15.89 -4.70
N ALA A 65 14.59 -16.89 -4.73
CA ALA A 65 14.76 -18.10 -3.95
C ALA A 65 16.19 -18.60 -4.20
N SER A 66 16.98 -18.67 -3.13
CA SER A 66 18.33 -19.21 -3.18
C SER A 66 18.27 -20.57 -3.88
N GLU A 67 18.90 -20.67 -5.05
CA GLU A 67 19.20 -21.96 -5.68
C GLU A 67 20.13 -22.80 -4.79
#